data_AF-A0A7R9R307-F1
#
_entry.id   AF-A0A7R9R307-F1
#
_cell.length_a   1.000
_cell.length_b   1.000
_cell.length_c   1.000
_cell.angle_alpha   90.00
_cell.angle_beta   90.00
_cell.angle_gamma   90.00
#
_symmetry.space_group_name_H-M   'P 1'
#
loop_
_entity.id
_entity.type
_entity.pdbx_description
1 polymer ?
#
loop_
_entity_poly.entity_id
_entity_poly.type
_entity_poly.pdbx_seq_one_letter_code
_entity_poly.pdbx_strand_id
1 'polypeptide(L)'
;YKELFDFWVNYDNDFIFAAGFCEQTNRKLEPPVGISDEEFNWNQYLQQTRAVAAPKHLFSSSSSHQSLPPNGFQIGMKLEAVDRANTALVCVATIADIIDNWLLIHFDGWDDSYDYWAETTSPFIHPVNWCRTKGRSLTPPKDYYRSSEKFSWEEYLSESKSHAVSP
;
A
#
# COMPACT_ATOMS: atom_id res chain seq x y z
N TYR A 1 2.60 10.47 26.59
CA TYR A 1 2.45 9.37 25.62
C TYR A 1 1.35 9.63 24.60
N LYS A 2 0.15 10.13 24.94
CA LYS A 2 -0.94 10.35 23.96
C LYS A 2 -0.61 11.33 22.82
N GLU A 3 0.13 12.41 23.08
CA GLU A 3 0.38 13.49 22.10
C GLU A 3 1.58 13.24 21.17
N LEU A 4 2.33 12.14 21.35
CA LEU A 4 3.54 11.88 20.54
C LEU A 4 3.23 11.43 19.10
N PHE A 5 2.00 11.01 18.85
CA PHE A 5 1.55 10.51 17.55
C PHE A 5 0.53 11.45 16.87
N ASP A 6 0.32 12.65 17.44
CA ASP A 6 -0.53 13.66 16.82
C ASP A 6 0.18 14.22 15.57
N PHE A 7 -0.56 14.38 14.48
CA PHE A 7 -0.05 14.91 13.22
C PHE A 7 -1.09 15.84 12.57
N TRP A 8 -0.60 16.73 11.70
CA TRP A 8 -1.45 17.68 10.97
C TRP A 8 -1.63 17.23 9.53
N VAL A 9 -2.85 17.35 9.02
CA VAL A 9 -3.20 17.16 7.61
C VAL A 9 -4.08 18.30 7.12
N ASN A 10 -4.06 18.53 5.81
CA ASN A 10 -5.02 19.43 5.19
C ASN A 10 -6.42 18.77 5.13
N TYR A 11 -7.45 19.59 4.99
CA TYR A 11 -8.83 19.09 4.90
C TYR A 11 -9.07 18.20 3.67
N ASP A 12 -8.27 18.38 2.63
CA ASP A 12 -8.35 17.69 1.35
C ASP A 12 -7.41 16.49 1.25
N ASN A 13 -6.85 16.03 2.38
CA ASN A 13 -5.94 14.90 2.41
C ASN A 13 -6.60 13.60 1.90
N ASP A 14 -5.92 12.90 1.00
CA ASP A 14 -6.41 11.66 0.37
C ASP A 14 -6.42 10.43 1.30
N PHE A 15 -5.81 10.53 2.49
CA PHE A 15 -5.59 9.42 3.42
C PHE A 15 -6.37 9.54 4.73
N ILE A 16 -7.36 10.43 4.77
CA ILE A 16 -8.38 10.45 5.82
C ILE A 16 -9.72 10.01 5.22
N PHE A 17 -10.42 9.13 5.92
CA PHE A 17 -11.65 8.52 5.43
C PHE A 17 -12.76 8.58 6.47
N ALA A 18 -14.01 8.56 5.99
CA ALA A 18 -15.16 8.53 6.87
C ALA A 18 -15.24 7.23 7.68
N ALA A 19 -15.88 7.30 8.86
CA ALA A 19 -16.20 6.13 9.66
C ALA A 19 -16.92 5.05 8.82
N GLY A 20 -16.47 3.79 8.97
CA GLY A 20 -16.95 2.65 8.19
C GLY A 20 -16.27 2.45 6.82
N PHE A 21 -15.28 3.27 6.43
CA PHE A 21 -14.51 3.07 5.20
C PHE A 21 -13.83 1.70 5.15
N CYS A 22 -13.09 1.33 6.20
CA CYS A 22 -12.36 0.05 6.24
C CYS A 22 -13.30 -1.15 6.02
N GLU A 23 -14.46 -1.18 6.68
CA GLU A 23 -15.48 -2.21 6.49
C GLU A 23 -16.02 -2.24 5.05
N GLN A 24 -16.34 -1.07 4.48
CA GLN A 24 -16.85 -0.95 3.11
C GLN A 24 -15.84 -1.43 2.05
N THR A 25 -14.55 -1.26 2.31
CA THR A 25 -13.49 -1.60 1.36
C THR A 25 -12.74 -2.89 1.74
N ASN A 26 -13.24 -3.67 2.69
CA ASN A 26 -12.60 -4.89 3.19
C ASN A 26 -11.12 -4.67 3.61
N ARG A 27 -10.83 -3.53 4.24
CA ARG A 27 -9.54 -3.20 4.84
C ARG A 27 -9.60 -3.45 6.34
N LYS A 28 -8.47 -3.88 6.91
CA LYS A 28 -8.33 -3.99 8.35
C LYS A 28 -8.33 -2.61 8.98
N LEU A 29 -9.07 -2.45 10.07
CA LEU A 29 -8.97 -1.29 10.96
C LEU A 29 -8.19 -1.71 12.19
N GLU A 30 -7.16 -0.98 12.55
CA GLU A 30 -6.52 -1.13 13.86
C GLU A 30 -7.38 -0.42 14.91
N PRO A 31 -7.98 -1.15 15.87
CA PRO A 31 -8.90 -0.56 16.83
C PRO A 31 -8.17 0.34 17.84
N PRO A 32 -8.89 1.23 18.53
CA PRO A 32 -8.33 2.01 19.63
C PRO A 32 -7.71 1.12 20.71
N VAL A 33 -6.63 1.62 21.33
CA VAL A 33 -5.89 0.88 22.38
C VAL A 33 -6.83 0.32 23.44
N GLY A 34 -6.74 -1.00 23.64
CA GLY A 34 -7.52 -1.73 24.65
C GLY A 34 -8.86 -2.29 24.15
N ILE A 35 -9.17 -2.15 22.86
CA ILE A 35 -10.32 -2.78 22.20
C ILE A 35 -9.76 -3.81 21.20
N SER A 36 -10.32 -5.03 21.16
CA SER A 36 -9.91 -6.02 20.16
C SER A 36 -10.58 -5.77 18.80
N ASP A 37 -10.02 -6.38 17.74
CA ASP A 37 -10.59 -6.30 16.39
C ASP A 37 -12.04 -6.82 16.35
N GLU A 38 -12.35 -7.86 17.12
CA GLU A 38 -13.68 -8.48 17.19
C GLU A 38 -14.69 -7.66 18.02
N GLU A 39 -14.20 -6.84 18.95
CA GLU A 39 -15.03 -6.02 19.84
C GLU A 39 -15.38 -4.66 19.21
N PHE A 40 -14.57 -4.18 18.27
CA PHE A 40 -14.75 -2.84 17.73
C PHE A 40 -16.00 -2.74 16.84
N ASN A 41 -16.85 -1.76 17.16
CA ASN A 41 -17.99 -1.40 16.32
C ASN A 41 -18.20 0.12 16.33
N TRP A 42 -18.25 0.74 15.15
CA TRP A 42 -18.39 2.20 15.03
C TRP A 42 -19.61 2.76 15.75
N ASN A 43 -20.79 2.12 15.65
CA ASN A 43 -22.01 2.61 16.28
C ASN A 43 -21.90 2.58 17.81
N GLN A 44 -21.40 1.47 18.36
CA GLN A 44 -21.19 1.34 19.80
C GLN A 44 -20.12 2.31 20.30
N TYR A 45 -19.01 2.43 19.58
CA TYR A 45 -17.90 3.30 19.95
C TYR A 45 -18.32 4.77 20.01
N LEU A 46 -19.05 5.26 19.01
CA LEU A 46 -19.57 6.63 18.97
C LEU A 46 -20.57 6.90 20.12
N GLN A 47 -21.43 5.94 20.44
CA GLN A 47 -22.36 6.05 21.57
C GLN A 47 -21.61 6.11 22.91
N GLN A 48 -20.65 5.21 23.13
CA GLN A 48 -19.87 5.14 24.38
C GLN A 48 -19.02 6.40 24.61
N THR A 49 -18.41 6.93 23.55
CA THR A 49 -17.58 8.14 23.61
C THR A 49 -18.39 9.44 23.55
N ARG A 50 -19.69 9.36 23.24
CA ARG A 50 -20.57 10.51 22.98
C ARG A 50 -20.02 11.42 21.88
N ALA A 51 -19.34 10.83 20.90
CA ALA A 51 -18.77 11.52 19.76
C ALA A 51 -19.69 11.43 18.54
N VAL A 52 -19.42 12.28 17.56
CA VAL A 52 -20.08 12.27 16.25
C VAL A 52 -19.00 12.07 15.19
N ALA A 53 -19.20 11.10 14.31
CA ALA A 53 -18.30 10.90 13.17
C ALA A 53 -18.37 12.10 12.21
N ALA A 54 -17.22 12.47 11.63
CA ALA A 54 -17.18 13.49 10.60
C ALA A 54 -18.09 13.10 9.42
N PRO A 55 -18.92 14.03 8.90
CA PRO A 55 -19.78 13.76 7.75
C PRO A 55 -19.02 13.31 6.50
N LYS A 56 -19.54 12.30 5.79
CA LYS A 56 -18.92 11.74 4.57
C LYS A 56 -18.58 12.77 3.50
N HIS A 57 -19.35 13.85 3.38
CA HIS A 57 -19.15 14.89 2.36
C HIS A 57 -17.93 15.79 2.62
N LEU A 58 -17.26 15.66 3.77
CA LEU A 58 -16.04 16.41 4.08
C LEU A 58 -14.77 15.76 3.52
N PHE A 59 -14.86 14.52 3.05
CA PHE A 59 -13.69 13.75 2.61
C PHE A 59 -13.52 13.85 1.09
N SER A 60 -12.29 14.14 0.64
CA SER A 60 -11.95 14.27 -0.78
C SER A 60 -11.98 12.95 -1.53
N SER A 61 -11.68 11.83 -0.87
CA SER A 61 -11.68 10.51 -1.51
C SER A 61 -13.09 10.22 -2.02
N SER A 62 -13.22 10.33 -3.34
CA SER A 62 -14.48 10.38 -4.05
C SER A 62 -15.30 9.15 -3.71
N SER A 63 -16.60 9.35 -3.53
CA SER A 63 -17.60 8.31 -3.28
C SER A 63 -17.75 7.29 -4.44
N SER A 64 -16.82 7.28 -5.39
CA SER A 64 -16.68 6.33 -6.48
C SER A 64 -15.62 5.27 -6.14
N HIS A 65 -15.70 4.64 -4.96
CA HIS A 65 -14.87 3.47 -4.61
C HIS A 65 -15.14 2.22 -5.49
N GLN A 66 -15.81 2.41 -6.63
CA GLN A 66 -16.06 1.43 -7.70
C GLN A 66 -15.40 1.83 -9.03
N SER A 67 -14.68 2.96 -9.11
CA SER A 67 -13.85 3.21 -10.30
C SER A 67 -12.77 2.15 -10.36
N LEU A 68 -12.80 1.34 -11.42
CA LEU A 68 -11.77 0.38 -11.76
C LEU A 68 -10.38 0.99 -11.50
N PRO A 69 -9.42 0.20 -10.95
CA PRO A 69 -8.08 0.71 -10.71
C PRO A 69 -7.56 1.37 -12.00
N PRO A 70 -6.98 2.58 -11.92
CA PRO A 70 -6.49 3.27 -13.10
C PRO A 70 -5.51 2.37 -13.84
N ASN A 71 -5.55 2.38 -15.17
CA ASN A 71 -4.48 1.85 -16.02
C ASN A 71 -4.13 0.35 -15.85
N GLY A 72 -5.05 -0.47 -15.34
CA GLY A 72 -4.88 -1.93 -15.30
C GLY A 72 -4.01 -2.46 -14.16
N PHE A 73 -3.65 -1.62 -13.19
CA PHE A 73 -3.01 -2.06 -11.95
C PHE A 73 -3.94 -2.96 -11.14
N GLN A 74 -3.40 -4.00 -10.52
CA GLN A 74 -4.14 -4.91 -9.64
C GLN A 74 -3.31 -5.25 -8.41
N ILE A 75 -3.99 -5.43 -7.28
CA ILE A 75 -3.38 -5.96 -6.06
C ILE A 75 -2.73 -7.31 -6.38
N GLY A 76 -1.50 -7.49 -5.91
CA GLY A 76 -0.67 -8.67 -6.18
C GLY A 76 0.18 -8.57 -7.45
N MET A 77 0.03 -7.53 -8.28
CA MET A 77 0.98 -7.29 -9.38
C MET A 77 2.36 -6.90 -8.84
N LYS A 78 3.41 -7.34 -9.53
CA LYS A 78 4.81 -7.09 -9.18
C LYS A 78 5.43 -6.03 -10.05
N LEU A 79 6.35 -5.27 -9.46
CA LEU A 79 7.05 -4.15 -10.08
C LEU A 79 8.45 -3.96 -9.47
N GLU A 80 9.18 -2.99 -9.99
CA GLU A 80 10.45 -2.53 -9.43
C GLU A 80 10.25 -1.15 -8.78
N ALA A 81 10.62 -1.00 -7.51
CA ALA A 81 10.38 0.23 -6.76
C ALA A 81 11.65 0.76 -6.06
N VAL A 82 11.79 2.08 -6.00
CA VAL A 82 12.86 2.74 -5.24
C VAL A 82 12.53 2.67 -3.75
N ASP A 83 13.51 2.27 -2.95
CA ASP A 83 13.43 2.33 -1.48
C ASP A 83 13.58 3.79 -1.02
N ARG A 84 12.58 4.31 -0.29
CA ARG A 84 12.59 5.69 0.20
C ARG A 84 13.58 5.91 1.36
N ALA A 85 13.89 4.87 2.13
CA ALA A 85 14.90 4.92 3.18
C ALA A 85 16.32 4.86 2.58
N ASN A 86 16.49 4.19 1.43
CA ASN A 86 17.74 4.13 0.69
C ASN A 86 17.53 4.27 -0.82
N THR A 87 17.48 5.52 -1.29
CA THR A 87 17.16 5.87 -2.69
C THR A 87 18.17 5.36 -3.73
N ALA A 88 19.32 4.83 -3.30
CA ALA A 88 20.24 4.15 -4.19
C ALA A 88 19.71 2.77 -4.66
N LEU A 89 18.82 2.15 -3.89
CA LEU A 89 18.28 0.83 -4.14
C LEU A 89 17.01 0.89 -4.99
N VAL A 90 16.91 -0.07 -5.91
CA VAL A 90 15.65 -0.44 -6.58
C VAL A 90 15.41 -1.89 -6.26
N CYS A 91 14.23 -2.21 -5.73
CA CYS A 91 13.92 -3.50 -5.16
C CYS A 91 12.74 -4.15 -5.88
N VAL A 92 12.65 -5.47 -5.76
CA VAL A 92 11.45 -6.24 -6.10
C VAL A 92 10.32 -5.85 -5.15
N ALA A 93 9.17 -5.48 -5.70
CA ALA A 93 8.03 -5.00 -4.94
C ALA A 93 6.70 -5.53 -5.50
N THR A 94 5.67 -5.48 -4.67
CA THR A 94 4.31 -5.90 -4.96
C THR A 94 3.33 -4.77 -4.64
N ILE A 95 2.26 -4.64 -5.43
CA ILE A 95 1.13 -3.78 -5.11
C ILE A 95 0.31 -4.47 -4.02
N ALA A 96 0.41 -4.00 -2.78
CA ALA A 96 -0.30 -4.57 -1.64
C ALA A 96 -1.74 -4.07 -1.53
N ASP A 97 -2.01 -2.84 -1.97
CA ASP A 97 -3.32 -2.21 -1.90
C ASP A 97 -3.48 -1.09 -2.93
N ILE A 98 -4.73 -0.71 -3.23
CA ILE A 98 -5.07 0.37 -4.17
C ILE A 98 -6.20 1.24 -3.61
N ILE A 99 -5.95 2.54 -3.47
CA ILE A 99 -6.96 3.55 -3.12
C ILE A 99 -6.95 4.62 -4.21
N ASP A 100 -8.02 4.69 -4.99
CA ASP A 100 -8.13 5.64 -6.11
C ASP A 100 -6.91 5.54 -7.06
N ASN A 101 -6.09 6.59 -7.15
CA ASN A 101 -4.86 6.63 -7.97
C ASN A 101 -3.59 6.23 -7.21
N TRP A 102 -3.73 5.84 -5.94
CA TRP A 102 -2.64 5.49 -5.06
C TRP A 102 -2.45 3.97 -4.98
N LEU A 103 -1.21 3.54 -5.12
CA LEU A 103 -0.75 2.17 -4.99
C LEU A 103 0.06 2.05 -3.70
N LEU A 104 -0.28 1.09 -2.85
CA LEU A 104 0.57 0.72 -1.72
C LEU A 104 1.67 -0.21 -2.22
N ILE A 105 2.90 0.27 -2.15
CA ILE A 105 4.08 -0.45 -2.62
C ILE A 105 4.69 -1.20 -1.44
N HIS A 106 4.68 -2.53 -1.52
CA HIS A 106 5.27 -3.43 -0.55
C HIS A 106 6.57 -4.04 -1.08
N PHE A 107 7.60 -4.12 -0.24
CA PHE A 107 8.89 -4.70 -0.61
C PHE A 107 8.96 -6.18 -0.23
N ASP A 108 9.07 -7.06 -1.24
CA ASP A 108 8.95 -8.50 -1.04
C ASP A 108 10.02 -9.04 -0.05
N GLY A 109 9.56 -9.71 1.01
CA GLY A 109 10.41 -10.26 2.07
C GLY A 109 10.84 -9.24 3.15
N TRP A 110 10.35 -8.01 3.07
CA TRP A 110 10.50 -7.00 4.12
C TRP A 110 9.18 -6.81 4.87
N ASP A 111 9.26 -6.19 6.04
CA ASP A 111 8.07 -5.85 6.82
C ASP A 111 7.40 -4.57 6.30
N ASP A 112 6.12 -4.42 6.60
CA ASP A 112 5.27 -3.34 6.06
C ASP A 112 5.69 -1.93 6.52
N SER A 113 6.67 -1.79 7.43
CA SER A 113 7.18 -0.46 7.82
C SER A 113 7.96 0.24 6.71
N TYR A 114 8.38 -0.50 5.68
CA TYR A 114 9.01 0.05 4.47
C TYR A 114 8.01 0.43 3.38
N ASP A 115 6.74 0.06 3.56
CA ASP A 115 5.71 0.28 2.55
C ASP A 115 5.44 1.78 2.38
N TYR A 116 5.06 2.17 1.16
CA TYR A 116 4.62 3.53 0.92
C TYR A 116 3.54 3.62 -0.14
N TRP A 117 2.68 4.62 0.01
CA TRP A 117 1.74 5.02 -1.03
C TRP A 117 2.45 5.82 -2.13
N ALA A 118 2.17 5.44 -3.38
CA ALA A 118 2.67 6.08 -4.59
C ALA A 118 1.54 6.27 -5.59
N GLU A 119 1.50 7.42 -6.26
CA GLU A 119 0.61 7.58 -7.40
C GLU A 119 1.03 6.65 -8.55
N THR A 120 0.06 6.25 -9.38
CA THR A 120 0.32 5.45 -10.60
C THR A 120 1.35 6.05 -11.56
N THR A 121 1.58 7.37 -11.50
CA THR A 121 2.56 8.11 -12.32
C THR A 121 3.87 8.40 -11.59
N SER A 122 4.08 7.83 -10.41
CA SER A 122 5.25 8.10 -9.58
C SER A 122 6.56 7.72 -10.31
N PRO A 123 7.59 8.58 -10.28
CA PRO A 123 8.89 8.26 -10.88
C PRO A 123 9.69 7.23 -10.09
N PHE A 124 9.17 6.79 -8.93
CA PHE A 124 9.83 5.84 -8.03
C PHE A 124 9.35 4.40 -8.22
N ILE A 125 8.36 4.18 -9.10
CA ILE A 125 7.85 2.85 -9.45
C ILE A 125 8.09 2.60 -10.94
N HIS A 126 8.45 1.37 -11.28
CA HIS A 126 8.87 0.99 -12.61
C HIS A 126 8.34 -0.40 -13.00
N PRO A 127 8.06 -0.66 -14.28
CA PRO A 127 7.68 -1.99 -14.72
C PRO A 127 8.82 -2.99 -14.50
N VAL A 128 8.45 -4.27 -14.44
CA VAL A 128 9.39 -5.38 -14.35
C VAL A 128 10.44 -5.31 -15.47
N ASN A 129 11.72 -5.56 -15.12
CA ASN A 129 12.91 -5.46 -15.96
C ASN A 129 13.43 -4.04 -16.24
N TRP A 130 12.88 -2.99 -15.62
CA TRP A 130 13.39 -1.63 -15.82
C TRP A 130 14.89 -1.50 -15.47
N CYS A 131 15.33 -2.03 -14.32
CA CYS A 131 16.73 -2.06 -13.89
C CYS A 131 17.62 -2.72 -14.95
N ARG A 132 17.17 -3.84 -15.54
CA ARG A 132 17.88 -4.51 -16.64
C ARG A 132 18.05 -3.56 -17.83
N THR A 133 17.00 -2.85 -18.24
CA THR A 133 17.07 -1.90 -19.37
C THR A 133 17.96 -0.69 -19.09
N LYS A 134 18.09 -0.29 -17.82
CA LYS A 134 18.91 0.86 -17.40
C LYS A 134 20.32 0.48 -16.96
N GLY A 135 20.69 -0.80 -16.98
CA GLY A 135 21.97 -1.28 -16.47
C GLY A 135 22.15 -1.06 -14.96
N ARG A 136 21.05 -1.02 -14.19
CA ARG A 136 21.06 -0.90 -12.73
C ARG A 136 20.94 -2.28 -12.08
N SER A 137 21.48 -2.41 -10.88
CA SER A 137 21.29 -3.59 -10.04
C SER A 137 19.90 -3.56 -9.41
N LEU A 138 19.19 -4.69 -9.53
CA LEU A 138 17.94 -4.93 -8.82
C LEU A 138 18.24 -5.67 -7.50
N THR A 139 17.69 -5.18 -6.40
CA THR A 139 17.73 -5.84 -5.11
C THR A 139 16.62 -6.91 -5.06
N PRO A 140 16.97 -8.20 -4.91
CA PRO A 140 15.99 -9.28 -4.82
C PRO A 140 15.23 -9.25 -3.48
N PRO A 141 14.16 -10.05 -3.33
CA PRO A 141 13.48 -10.22 -2.04
C PRO A 141 14.47 -10.67 -0.94
N LYS A 142 14.27 -10.21 0.30
CA LYS A 142 15.21 -10.43 1.42
C LYS A 142 15.53 -11.90 1.66
N ASP A 143 14.51 -12.77 1.54
CA ASP A 143 14.63 -14.19 1.81
C ASP A 143 14.80 -15.05 0.53
N TYR A 144 15.17 -14.41 -0.59
CA TYR A 144 15.44 -15.10 -1.83
C TYR A 144 16.82 -15.79 -1.81
N TYR A 145 16.91 -16.92 -1.13
CA TYR A 145 18.12 -17.73 -1.03
C TYR A 145 18.12 -18.87 -2.06
N ARG A 146 18.29 -18.56 -3.35
CA ARG A 146 18.74 -19.61 -4.30
C ARG A 146 20.24 -19.79 -4.17
N SER A 147 20.66 -21.03 -3.90
CA SER A 147 22.02 -21.39 -3.48
C SER A 147 23.13 -21.13 -4.51
N SER A 148 22.81 -20.66 -5.73
CA SER A 148 23.84 -20.34 -6.74
C SER A 148 23.38 -19.48 -7.93
N GLU A 149 22.12 -19.02 -7.97
CA GLU A 149 21.56 -18.36 -9.16
C GLU A 149 21.15 -16.92 -8.89
N LYS A 150 21.46 -16.04 -9.85
CA LYS A 150 21.01 -14.64 -9.83
C LYS A 150 19.49 -14.60 -9.95
N PHE A 151 18.85 -13.63 -9.29
CA PHE A 151 17.40 -13.43 -9.37
C PHE A 151 16.89 -13.33 -10.82
N SER A 152 15.79 -14.04 -11.09
CA SER A 152 15.08 -14.06 -12.38
C SER A 152 13.63 -13.68 -12.17
N TRP A 153 13.19 -12.61 -12.85
CA TRP A 153 11.80 -12.18 -12.82
C TRP A 153 10.84 -13.24 -13.36
N GLU A 154 11.23 -13.98 -14.40
CA GLU A 154 10.39 -15.03 -15.00
C GLU A 154 10.10 -16.16 -14.01
N GLU A 155 11.13 -16.66 -13.35
CA GLU A 155 11.02 -17.70 -12.33
C GLU A 155 10.20 -17.20 -11.14
N TYR A 156 10.52 -15.99 -10.66
CA TYR A 156 9.85 -15.42 -9.50
C TYR A 156 8.36 -15.17 -9.75
N LEU A 157 7.98 -14.66 -10.92
CA LEU A 157 6.57 -14.49 -11.31
C LEU A 157 5.84 -15.83 -11.42
N SER A 158 6.50 -16.84 -11.99
CA SER A 158 5.96 -18.21 -12.08
C SER A 158 5.72 -18.82 -10.69
N GLU A 159 6.69 -18.71 -9.78
CA GLU A 159 6.63 -19.26 -8.42
C GLU A 159 5.57 -18.57 -7.56
N SER A 160 5.55 -17.25 -7.60
CA SER A 160 4.59 -16.44 -6.87
C SER A 160 3.20 -16.40 -7.51
N LYS A 161 3.02 -17.02 -8.70
CA LYS A 161 1.79 -16.99 -9.49
C LYS A 161 1.25 -15.57 -9.69
N SER A 162 2.18 -14.63 -9.87
CA SER A 162 1.89 -13.20 -9.92
C SER A 162 2.11 -12.65 -11.33
N HIS A 163 1.50 -11.49 -11.60
CA HIS A 163 1.65 -10.80 -12.88
C HIS A 163 2.55 -9.59 -12.72
N ALA A 164 3.32 -9.28 -13.76
CA ALA A 164 4.07 -8.03 -13.80
C ALA A 164 3.14 -6.86 -14.11
N VAL A 165 3.42 -5.70 -13.52
CA VAL A 165 2.94 -4.42 -14.04
C VAL A 165 3.45 -4.27 -15.47
N SER A 166 2.53 -4.05 -16.41
CA SER A 166 2.86 -3.83 -17.81
C SER A 166 3.37 -2.39 -18.04
N PRO A 167 4.30 -2.17 -18.98
CA PRO A 167 4.76 -0.83 -19.36
C PRO A 167 3.67 0.08 -19.91
#